data_AF-T2GCH9-F1
#
_entry.id   AF-T2GCH9-F1
#
_cell.length_a   1.000
_cell.length_b   1.000
_cell.length_c   1.000
_cell.angle_alpha   90.00
_cell.angle_beta   90.00
_cell.angle_gamma   90.00
#
_symmetry.space_group_name_H-M   'P 1'
#
loop_
_entity.id
_entity.type
_entity.pdbx_description
1 polymer ?
#
loop_
_entity_poly.entity_id
_entity_poly.type
_entity_poly.pdbx_seq_one_letter_code
_entity_poly.pdbx_strand_id
1 'polypeptide(L)'
;MNRLYSLSLAALLCCTVLVASSVAQPFGMGRPGEGSEEGPGRGPGGLGMNAPHERFRGCSPLERLEQFLPPEVRESAKTLLMEHRKAIYPLQERAKGKKHELNALIATPNTSDDTINKLVDEINGLHAQIFKANVAMRKEFFKVTGVPLPEKPGRGPR
;
A
#
# COMPACT_ATOMS: atom_id res chain seq x y z
N MET A 1 -3.16 -30.65 -50.89
CA MET A 1 -2.34 -29.44 -50.62
C MET A 1 -3.13 -28.53 -49.70
N ASN A 2 -2.46 -27.91 -48.71
CA ASN A 2 -2.99 -26.91 -47.75
C ASN A 2 -3.54 -27.39 -46.40
N ARG A 3 -2.68 -28.00 -45.55
CA ARG A 3 -2.89 -28.07 -44.09
C ARG A 3 -1.57 -27.92 -43.30
N LEU A 4 -0.76 -26.90 -43.60
CA LEU A 4 0.52 -26.68 -42.89
C LEU A 4 0.83 -25.21 -42.53
N TYR A 5 -0.14 -24.29 -42.56
CA TYR A 5 0.13 -22.85 -42.30
C TYR A 5 -0.63 -22.23 -41.11
N SER A 6 -1.08 -23.02 -40.13
CA SER A 6 -1.89 -22.50 -39.01
C SER A 6 -1.18 -22.44 -37.65
N LEU A 7 0.13 -22.67 -37.57
CA LEU A 7 0.85 -22.70 -36.28
C LEU A 7 1.95 -21.64 -36.10
N SER A 8 2.14 -20.72 -37.06
CA SER A 8 3.27 -19.76 -37.03
C SER A 8 2.88 -18.28 -36.82
N LEU A 9 1.62 -17.96 -36.48
CA LEU A 9 1.16 -16.57 -36.31
C LEU A 9 0.94 -16.13 -34.86
N ALA A 10 1.10 -17.02 -33.87
CA ALA A 10 0.89 -16.69 -32.46
C ALA A 10 2.15 -16.16 -31.73
N ALA A 11 3.30 -16.11 -32.39
CA ALA A 11 4.58 -15.73 -31.76
C ALA A 11 5.07 -14.30 -32.08
N LEU A 12 4.24 -13.47 -32.74
CA LEU A 12 4.63 -12.13 -33.24
C LEU A 12 3.77 -10.98 -32.70
N LEU A 13 3.27 -11.12 -31.46
CA LEU A 13 2.51 -10.07 -30.77
C LEU A 13 3.04 -9.80 -29.34
N CYS A 14 4.37 -9.89 -29.17
CA CYS A 14 5.04 -9.75 -27.87
C CYS A 14 6.02 -8.55 -27.77
N CYS A 15 5.98 -7.55 -28.66
CA CYS A 15 7.04 -6.53 -28.71
C CYS A 15 6.62 -5.06 -28.94
N THR A 16 5.46 -4.58 -28.45
CA THR A 16 5.17 -3.13 -28.54
C THR A 16 4.47 -2.56 -27.30
N VAL A 17 5.17 -2.50 -26.16
CA VAL A 17 4.98 -1.39 -25.21
C VAL A 17 6.33 -1.08 -24.56
N LEU A 18 7.15 -0.28 -25.24
CA LEU A 18 8.34 0.31 -24.64
C LEU A 18 8.29 1.84 -24.79
N VAL A 19 8.58 2.48 -23.66
CA VAL A 19 9.07 3.85 -23.45
C VAL A 19 8.02 4.96 -23.33
N ALA A 20 7.76 5.22 -22.05
CA ALA A 20 7.30 6.46 -21.43
C ALA A 20 7.82 7.75 -22.11
N SER A 21 6.88 8.67 -22.32
CA SER A 21 7.16 10.07 -22.62
C SER A 21 7.85 10.74 -21.41
N SER A 22 9.16 10.96 -21.54
CA SER A 22 9.91 11.88 -20.69
C SER A 22 9.64 13.32 -21.15
N VAL A 23 8.64 13.97 -20.55
CA VAL A 23 8.51 15.43 -20.61
C VAL A 23 9.41 16.02 -19.54
N ALA A 24 10.56 16.48 -20.00
CA ALA A 24 11.41 17.42 -19.29
C ALA A 24 10.70 18.77 -19.16
N GLN A 25 10.64 19.32 -17.96
CA GLN A 25 10.39 20.74 -17.72
C GLN A 25 11.13 21.21 -16.45
N PRO A 26 11.46 22.52 -16.37
CA PRO A 26 12.84 22.96 -16.29
C PRO A 26 13.23 23.61 -14.95
N PHE A 27 14.55 23.77 -14.79
CA PHE A 27 15.24 24.87 -14.10
C PHE A 27 14.36 25.79 -13.23
N GLY A 28 14.32 25.50 -11.93
CA GLY A 28 14.02 26.47 -10.89
C GLY A 28 15.31 26.91 -10.23
N MET A 29 15.77 28.10 -10.59
CA MET A 29 16.97 28.76 -10.07
C MET A 29 16.93 28.87 -8.54
N GLY A 30 18.11 28.70 -7.93
CA GLY A 30 18.33 28.98 -6.53
C GLY A 30 17.98 30.42 -6.18
N ARG A 31 17.41 30.59 -4.99
CA ARG A 31 17.26 31.88 -4.34
C ARG A 31 18.11 31.84 -3.05
N PRO A 32 19.17 32.64 -2.95
CA PRO A 32 19.90 32.82 -1.70
C PRO A 32 19.16 33.86 -0.82
N GLY A 33 19.06 33.53 0.46
CA GLY A 33 18.64 34.41 1.56
C GLY A 33 18.78 33.54 2.80
N GLU A 34 19.84 33.61 3.61
CA GLU A 34 20.43 34.79 4.27
C GLU A 34 19.37 35.53 5.10
N GLY A 35 19.43 35.35 6.42
CA GLY A 35 18.59 36.06 7.38
C GLY A 35 18.09 35.19 8.54
N SER A 36 18.94 35.09 9.56
CA SER A 36 18.64 35.13 11.01
C SER A 36 17.25 34.73 11.51
N GLU A 37 17.22 33.80 12.48
CA GLU A 37 16.99 34.18 13.90
C GLU A 37 17.04 32.93 14.79
N GLU A 38 18.11 32.86 15.57
CA GLU A 38 18.25 32.01 16.74
C GLU A 38 17.21 32.45 17.78
N GLY A 39 16.10 31.74 17.87
CA GLY A 39 15.17 31.88 18.98
C GLY A 39 15.71 31.16 20.24
N PRO A 40 15.88 31.84 21.39
CA PRO A 40 16.31 31.20 22.62
C PRO A 40 15.10 30.57 23.30
N GLY A 41 15.18 29.27 23.61
CA GLY A 41 14.25 28.66 24.56
C GLY A 41 13.62 27.34 24.11
N ARG A 42 14.44 26.31 23.90
CA ARG A 42 13.98 24.92 24.09
C ARG A 42 14.81 24.31 25.20
N GLY A 43 14.32 24.48 26.42
CA GLY A 43 14.95 23.95 27.63
C GLY A 43 15.10 22.42 27.58
N PRO A 44 16.10 21.86 28.27
CA PRO A 44 16.31 20.42 28.37
C PRO A 44 15.31 19.87 29.41
N GLY A 45 14.05 19.75 29.01
CA GLY A 45 12.97 19.29 29.88
C GLY A 45 12.22 18.17 29.21
N GLY A 46 12.44 16.93 29.67
CA GLY A 46 11.55 15.82 29.35
C GLY A 46 12.25 14.52 28.92
N LEU A 47 13.26 14.06 29.65
CA LEU A 47 13.58 12.62 29.68
C LEU A 47 12.46 11.91 30.46
N GLY A 48 11.30 11.81 29.82
CA GLY A 48 10.19 11.00 30.27
C GLY A 48 10.57 9.53 30.16
N MET A 49 10.60 8.86 31.30
CA MET A 49 10.71 7.42 31.44
C MET A 49 9.75 6.66 30.49
N ASN A 50 10.23 5.52 29.99
CA ASN A 50 9.44 4.41 29.44
C ASN A 50 8.69 4.61 28.11
N ALA A 51 9.41 4.53 26.98
CA ALA A 51 8.78 4.06 25.75
C ALA A 51 9.71 3.11 24.98
N PRO A 52 9.42 1.80 24.89
CA PRO A 52 10.14 0.86 24.01
C PRO A 52 9.95 1.16 22.51
N HIS A 53 9.47 2.35 22.15
CA HIS A 53 9.20 2.79 20.77
C HIS A 53 10.40 3.39 20.05
N GLU A 54 11.47 3.76 20.75
CA GLU A 54 12.66 4.34 20.10
C GLU A 54 13.52 3.32 19.35
N ARG A 55 13.47 2.04 19.75
CA ARG A 55 14.30 0.96 19.15
C ARG A 55 13.90 0.58 17.73
N PHE A 56 12.78 1.09 17.23
CA PHE A 56 12.24 0.76 15.91
C PHE A 56 11.99 1.99 15.04
N ARG A 57 12.58 3.15 15.39
CA ARG A 57 12.54 4.34 14.54
C ARG A 57 13.33 4.05 13.26
N GLY A 58 12.65 4.12 12.11
CA GLY A 58 13.27 3.89 10.80
C GLY A 58 13.20 2.46 10.28
N CYS A 59 12.83 1.47 11.12
CA CYS A 59 12.61 0.11 10.63
C CYS A 59 11.30 0.00 9.86
N SER A 60 11.34 -0.68 8.71
CA SER A 60 10.13 -1.05 8.00
C SER A 60 9.29 -2.02 8.85
N PRO A 61 7.95 -2.08 8.67
CA PRO A 61 7.11 -3.04 9.38
C PRO A 61 7.55 -4.50 9.19
N LEU A 62 8.17 -4.83 8.06
CA LEU A 62 8.72 -6.15 7.77
C LEU A 62 9.99 -6.43 8.58
N GLU A 63 10.92 -5.47 8.64
CA GLU A 63 12.15 -5.57 9.46
C GLU A 63 11.82 -5.72 10.95
N ARG A 64 10.75 -5.07 11.41
CA ARG A 64 10.27 -5.26 12.78
C ARG A 64 9.77 -6.69 13.01
N LEU A 65 9.09 -7.27 12.02
CA LEU A 65 8.55 -8.64 12.08
C LEU A 65 9.67 -9.70 12.08
N GLU A 66 10.73 -9.48 11.31
CA GLU A 66 11.88 -10.40 11.23
C GLU A 66 12.57 -10.64 12.58
N GLN A 67 12.52 -9.67 13.49
CA GLN A 67 13.10 -9.80 14.85
C GLN A 67 12.32 -10.78 15.74
N PHE A 68 11.05 -11.04 15.43
CA PHE A 68 10.18 -11.94 16.20
C PHE A 68 10.00 -13.31 15.53
N LEU A 69 10.61 -13.53 14.37
CA LEU A 69 10.47 -14.77 13.60
C LEU A 69 11.69 -15.69 13.76
N PRO A 70 11.47 -17.00 13.94
CA PRO A 70 12.56 -17.98 13.87
C PRO A 70 13.33 -17.86 12.55
N PRO A 71 14.66 -18.02 12.54
CA PRO A 71 15.49 -17.89 11.34
C PRO A 71 15.02 -18.77 10.18
N GLU A 72 14.56 -19.97 10.50
CA GLU A 72 14.11 -21.00 9.56
C GLU A 72 12.89 -20.58 8.73
N VAL A 73 12.03 -19.69 9.26
CA VAL A 73 10.76 -19.33 8.62
C VAL A 73 10.74 -17.91 8.03
N ARG A 74 11.82 -17.13 8.18
CA ARG A 74 11.87 -15.72 7.75
C ARG A 74 11.64 -15.53 6.25
N GLU A 75 12.31 -16.32 5.41
CA GLU A 75 12.19 -16.19 3.95
C GLU A 75 10.78 -16.58 3.45
N SER A 76 10.20 -17.63 4.03
CA SER A 76 8.82 -18.04 3.73
C SER A 76 7.82 -16.97 4.16
N ALA A 77 7.99 -16.41 5.36
CA ALA A 77 7.16 -15.31 5.87
C ALA A 77 7.27 -14.04 5.00
N LYS A 78 8.48 -13.68 4.59
CA LYS A 78 8.75 -12.54 3.71
C LYS A 78 8.08 -12.70 2.35
N THR A 79 8.23 -13.87 1.73
CA THR A 79 7.60 -14.19 0.44
C THR A 79 6.09 -14.06 0.54
N LEU A 80 5.48 -14.67 1.56
CA LEU A 80 4.04 -14.61 1.81
C LEU A 80 3.54 -13.16 1.98
N LEU A 81 4.27 -12.33 2.74
CA LEU A 81 3.92 -10.91 2.93
C LEU A 81 4.08 -10.10 1.63
N MET A 82 5.10 -10.38 0.82
CA MET A 82 5.30 -9.72 -0.47
C MET A 82 4.21 -10.08 -1.47
N GLU A 83 3.83 -11.35 -1.57
CA GLU A 83 2.75 -11.82 -2.43
C GLU A 83 1.42 -11.21 -2.03
N HIS A 84 1.12 -11.22 -0.72
CA HIS A 84 -0.07 -10.56 -0.20
C HIS A 84 -0.10 -9.07 -0.56
N ARG A 85 1.03 -8.36 -0.40
CA ARG A 85 1.14 -6.95 -0.79
C ARG A 85 0.84 -6.74 -2.27
N LYS A 86 1.39 -7.58 -3.15
CA LYS A 86 1.12 -7.53 -4.61
C LYS A 86 -0.36 -7.75 -4.91
N ALA A 87 -1.02 -8.66 -4.18
CA ALA A 87 -2.44 -8.95 -4.36
C ALA A 87 -3.36 -7.81 -3.88
N ILE A 88 -3.09 -7.21 -2.72
CA ILE A 88 -3.98 -6.18 -2.14
C ILE A 88 -3.74 -4.77 -2.70
N TYR A 89 -2.53 -4.46 -3.15
CA TYR A 89 -2.18 -3.13 -3.65
C TYR A 89 -3.13 -2.61 -4.75
N PRO A 90 -3.43 -3.36 -5.83
CA PRO A 90 -4.36 -2.89 -6.84
C PRO A 90 -5.79 -2.70 -6.30
N LEU A 91 -6.22 -3.47 -5.31
CA LEU A 91 -7.53 -3.29 -4.68
C LEU A 91 -7.58 -1.99 -3.86
N GLN A 92 -6.49 -1.67 -3.16
CA GLN A 92 -6.37 -0.43 -2.38
C GLN A 92 -6.38 0.80 -3.30
N GLU A 93 -5.62 0.77 -4.39
CA GLU A 93 -5.60 1.86 -5.37
C GLU A 93 -6.97 2.06 -6.01
N ARG A 94 -7.69 0.98 -6.37
CA ARG A 94 -9.06 1.07 -6.88
C ARG A 94 -10.02 1.66 -5.84
N ALA A 95 -9.94 1.24 -4.59
CA ALA A 95 -10.81 1.74 -3.52
C ALA A 95 -10.56 3.23 -3.27
N LYS A 96 -9.29 3.65 -3.30
CA LYS A 96 -8.89 5.05 -3.19
C LYS A 96 -9.41 5.87 -4.38
N GLY A 97 -9.22 5.39 -5.60
CA GLY A 97 -9.73 6.05 -6.81
C GLY A 97 -11.24 6.24 -6.77
N LYS A 98 -11.99 5.20 -6.42
CA LYS A 98 -13.44 5.27 -6.24
C LYS A 98 -13.84 6.22 -5.13
N LYS A 99 -13.13 6.26 -4.01
CA LYS A 99 -13.38 7.26 -2.96
C LYS A 99 -13.20 8.69 -3.46
N HIS A 100 -12.22 8.95 -4.33
CA HIS A 100 -12.06 10.28 -4.95
C HIS A 100 -13.23 10.61 -5.90
N GLU A 101 -13.68 9.64 -6.68
CA GLU A 101 -14.87 9.77 -7.54
C GLU A 101 -16.13 10.10 -6.71
N LEU A 102 -16.33 9.40 -5.59
CA LEU A 102 -17.43 9.67 -4.64
C LEU A 102 -17.40 11.11 -4.14
N ASN A 103 -16.23 11.57 -3.70
CA ASN A 103 -16.08 12.91 -3.15
C ASN A 103 -16.36 13.98 -4.22
N ALA A 104 -15.95 13.74 -5.47
CA ALA A 104 -16.25 14.65 -6.58
C ALA A 104 -17.75 14.71 -6.91
N LEU A 105 -18.42 13.55 -6.90
CA LEU A 105 -19.86 13.44 -7.14
C LEU A 105 -20.69 14.11 -6.05
N ILE A 106 -20.30 13.96 -4.78
CA ILE A 106 -20.95 14.61 -3.64
C ILE A 106 -20.81 16.14 -3.70
N ALA A 107 -19.70 16.64 -4.23
CA ALA A 107 -19.48 18.08 -4.40
C ALA A 107 -20.26 18.67 -5.59
N THR A 108 -20.85 17.83 -6.46
CA THR A 108 -21.57 18.27 -7.66
C THR A 108 -23.07 18.41 -7.36
N PRO A 109 -23.69 19.56 -7.60
CA PRO A 109 -25.13 19.73 -7.41
C PRO A 109 -25.92 18.88 -8.41
N ASN A 110 -27.04 18.31 -7.98
CA ASN A 110 -27.94 17.46 -8.78
C ASN A 110 -27.37 16.08 -9.18
N THR A 111 -26.32 15.58 -8.51
CA THR A 111 -25.94 14.17 -8.64
C THR A 111 -27.06 13.27 -8.12
N SER A 112 -27.40 12.23 -8.88
CA SER A 112 -28.39 11.22 -8.46
C SER A 112 -27.88 10.37 -7.30
N ASP A 113 -28.74 10.17 -6.30
CA ASP A 113 -28.48 9.26 -5.17
C ASP A 113 -28.18 7.83 -5.64
N ASP A 114 -28.77 7.36 -6.73
CA ASP A 114 -28.51 6.03 -7.29
C ASP A 114 -27.06 5.88 -7.73
N THR A 115 -26.47 6.94 -8.30
CA THR A 115 -25.07 6.94 -8.72
C THR A 115 -24.15 6.92 -7.50
N ILE A 116 -24.46 7.69 -6.47
CA ILE A 116 -23.72 7.73 -5.20
C ILE A 116 -23.76 6.35 -4.53
N ASN A 117 -24.95 5.75 -4.42
CA ASN A 117 -25.16 4.46 -3.76
C ASN A 117 -24.42 3.32 -4.49
N LYS A 118 -24.49 3.25 -5.82
CA LYS A 118 -23.71 2.29 -6.61
C LYS A 118 -22.22 2.37 -6.32
N LEU A 119 -21.71 3.60 -6.22
CA LEU A 119 -20.30 3.82 -6.00
C LEU A 119 -19.86 3.48 -4.56
N VAL A 120 -20.73 3.72 -3.57
CA VAL A 120 -20.56 3.25 -2.20
C VAL A 120 -20.49 1.72 -2.15
N ASP A 121 -21.38 1.03 -2.87
CA ASP A 121 -21.38 -0.44 -2.95
C ASP A 121 -20.10 -1.00 -3.57
N GLU A 122 -19.60 -0.36 -4.64
CA GLU A 122 -18.32 -0.73 -5.26
C GLU A 122 -17.15 -0.58 -4.27
N ILE A 123 -17.10 0.53 -3.52
CA ILE A 123 -16.07 0.76 -2.49
C ILE A 123 -16.16 -0.31 -1.38
N ASN A 124 -17.37 -0.60 -0.91
CA ASN A 124 -17.61 -1.63 0.11
C ASN A 124 -17.18 -3.01 -0.38
N GLY A 125 -17.48 -3.35 -1.64
CA GLY A 125 -17.03 -4.59 -2.27
C GLY A 125 -15.51 -4.71 -2.32
N LEU A 126 -14.79 -3.63 -2.64
CA LEU A 126 -13.32 -3.61 -2.62
C LEU A 126 -12.76 -3.79 -1.21
N HIS A 127 -13.34 -3.11 -0.21
CA HIS A 127 -12.95 -3.28 1.19
C HIS A 127 -13.21 -4.70 1.71
N ALA A 128 -14.32 -5.32 1.32
CA ALA A 128 -14.62 -6.72 1.67
C ALA A 128 -13.57 -7.68 1.08
N GLN A 129 -13.14 -7.47 -0.17
CA GLN A 129 -12.07 -8.26 -0.79
C GLN A 129 -10.74 -8.09 -0.07
N ILE A 130 -10.35 -6.85 0.26
CA ILE A 130 -9.14 -6.55 1.03
C ILE A 130 -9.21 -7.23 2.41
N PHE A 131 -10.35 -7.15 3.09
CA PHE A 131 -10.55 -7.80 4.38
C PHE A 131 -10.38 -9.32 4.28
N LYS A 132 -11.03 -9.96 3.30
CA LYS A 132 -10.91 -11.40 3.04
C LYS A 132 -9.46 -11.81 2.79
N ALA A 133 -8.73 -11.06 1.95
CA ALA A 133 -7.32 -11.30 1.70
C ALA A 133 -6.46 -11.17 2.97
N ASN A 134 -6.70 -10.14 3.79
CA ASN A 134 -5.99 -9.94 5.06
C ASN A 134 -6.25 -11.07 6.07
N VAL A 135 -7.48 -11.60 6.13
CA VAL A 135 -7.81 -12.74 6.98
C VAL A 135 -7.11 -14.01 6.48
N ALA A 136 -7.15 -14.27 5.17
CA ALA A 136 -6.48 -15.42 4.57
C ALA A 136 -4.96 -15.36 4.82
N MET A 137 -4.32 -14.22 4.55
CA MET A 137 -2.90 -14.02 4.79
C MET A 137 -2.53 -14.25 6.26
N ARG A 138 -3.30 -13.71 7.22
CA ARG A 138 -3.03 -13.92 8.65
C ARG A 138 -3.10 -15.40 9.05
N LYS A 139 -4.04 -16.16 8.50
CA LYS A 139 -4.15 -17.60 8.71
C LYS A 139 -2.93 -18.34 8.15
N GLU A 140 -2.54 -18.04 6.91
CA GLU A 140 -1.38 -18.68 6.28
C GLU A 140 -0.07 -18.30 6.98
N PHE A 141 0.08 -17.05 7.37
CA PHE A 141 1.24 -16.58 8.14
C PHE A 141 1.37 -17.33 9.46
N PHE A 142 0.27 -17.52 10.19
CA PHE A 142 0.29 -18.29 11.45
C PHE A 142 0.64 -19.76 11.21
N LYS A 143 0.11 -20.39 10.14
CA LYS A 143 0.46 -21.78 9.78
C LYS A 143 1.96 -21.95 9.50
N VAL A 144 2.58 -20.97 8.83
CA VAL A 144 4.00 -21.05 8.45
C VAL A 144 4.93 -20.70 9.62
N THR A 145 4.56 -19.72 10.44
CA THR A 145 5.48 -19.14 11.43
C THR A 145 5.19 -19.53 12.87
N GLY A 146 3.99 -20.03 13.17
CA GLY A 146 3.51 -20.24 14.53
C GLY A 146 3.26 -18.94 15.32
N VAL A 147 3.50 -17.77 14.72
CA VAL A 147 3.37 -16.46 15.38
C VAL A 147 2.15 -15.74 14.83
N PRO A 148 1.20 -15.31 15.70
CA PRO A 148 0.05 -14.55 15.24
C PRO A 148 0.48 -13.15 14.82
N LEU A 149 0.01 -12.69 13.65
CA LEU A 149 0.13 -11.28 13.29
C LEU A 149 -0.81 -10.45 14.18
N PRO A 150 -0.34 -9.34 14.76
CA PRO A 150 -1.19 -8.50 15.58
C PRO A 150 -2.36 -7.97 14.76
N GLU A 151 -3.58 -8.12 15.30
CA GLU A 151 -4.70 -7.33 14.81
C GLU A 151 -4.38 -5.86 15.06
N LYS A 152 -4.71 -4.98 14.11
CA LYS A 152 -4.37 -3.55 14.18
C LYS A 152 -4.54 -3.02 15.62
N PRO A 153 -3.50 -2.38 16.21
CA PRO A 153 -3.65 -1.79 17.53
C PRO A 153 -4.71 -0.70 17.44
N GLY A 154 -5.84 -0.86 18.15
CA GLY A 154 -6.89 0.16 18.23
C GLY A 154 -8.35 -0.31 18.18
N ARG A 155 -8.65 -1.60 18.06
CA ARG A 155 -9.99 -2.12 18.41
C ARG A 155 -9.85 -3.15 19.51
N GLY A 156 -10.20 -2.76 20.73
CA GLY A 156 -10.43 -3.70 21.82
C GLY A 156 -11.54 -4.71 21.46
N PRO A 157 -11.71 -5.76 22.28
CA PRO A 157 -12.77 -6.74 22.05
C PRO A 157 -14.12 -6.03 21.97
N ARG A 158 -14.91 -6.36 20.94
CA ARG A 158 -16.33 -6.03 20.86
C ARG A 158 -17.13 -7.13 21.52
#